data_AF-A0A2K8KLF0-F1
#
_entry.id   AF-A0A2K8KLF0-F1
#
_cell.length_a   1.000
_cell.length_b   1.000
_cell.length_c   1.000
_cell.angle_alpha   90.00
_cell.angle_beta   90.00
_cell.angle_gamma   90.00
#
_symmetry.space_group_name_H-M   'P 1'
#
loop_
_entity.id
_entity.type
_entity.pdbx_description
1 polymer ?
#
loop_
_entity_poly.entity_id
_entity_poly.type
_entity_poly.pdbx_seq_one_letter_code
_entity_poly.pdbx_strand_id
1 'polypeptide(L)'
;MRNYLSLNSKYFGKVKISFFNKLAVLYGPNDSKKSLLLNELSKVLNTKSGKTSGLSFDLFENGASDFQVIYLKEVFELSSELKFSKTGFLKDSILKYLNKKIYEEKVINNFDQQLSDISKNLASAVEEYFAENHLLDEIVGKIDFKTELQLNSVEVILEKLVKLNIYNEDNRTVEEKNYSKFLVRMLLLKIILNDVDLSDTLRPVIILLDLPESCADDLSISKLRNWIKLFAQNQIAWIVTINNSHSLRLLNPNIQSVNFFEKDKINFVVNYKNYVKNITIFSAFLESKYSNLDQFKFDLNKVLTVDDLKIEGQKFQKYYENILYKCFIYKNIVINEDEALNFFWEVNTTNDLTFHLNAKNICIILMMIIELKLNLKVTFNVKTQKLKNLIDLVF
;
A
#
# COMPACT_ATOMS: atom_id res chain seq x y z
N MET A 1 0.08 10.84 -19.47
CA MET A 1 -1.32 10.84 -18.98
C MET A 1 -1.31 10.73 -17.47
N ARG A 2 -2.32 11.31 -16.78
CA ARG A 2 -2.46 11.17 -15.34
C ARG A 2 -3.36 9.97 -15.08
N ASN A 3 -2.83 8.97 -14.39
CA ASN A 3 -3.56 7.77 -14.09
C ASN A 3 -4.10 7.90 -12.67
N TYR A 4 -5.41 7.85 -12.51
CA TYR A 4 -6.06 7.89 -11.22
C TYR A 4 -7.11 6.78 -11.11
N LEU A 5 -7.33 6.38 -9.86
CA LEU A 5 -8.44 5.56 -9.44
C LEU A 5 -9.47 6.48 -8.78
N SER A 6 -10.68 6.54 -9.33
CA SER A 6 -11.81 7.19 -8.65
C SER A 6 -12.65 6.14 -7.97
N LEU A 7 -13.02 6.36 -6.71
CA LEU A 7 -13.97 5.56 -5.95
C LEU A 7 -15.09 6.47 -5.45
N ASN A 8 -16.34 6.07 -5.64
CA ASN A 8 -17.49 6.69 -4.98
C ASN A 8 -17.89 5.84 -3.77
N SER A 9 -17.32 6.18 -2.62
CA SER A 9 -17.51 5.48 -1.36
C SER A 9 -18.71 6.03 -0.61
N LYS A 10 -19.42 5.16 0.11
CA LYS A 10 -20.44 5.59 1.09
C LYS A 10 -19.83 6.32 2.29
N TYR A 11 -18.59 5.98 2.66
CA TYR A 11 -17.88 6.51 3.82
C TYR A 11 -17.06 7.75 3.48
N PHE A 12 -16.43 7.76 2.31
CA PHE A 12 -15.49 8.81 1.89
C PHE A 12 -16.05 9.75 0.80
N GLY A 13 -17.24 9.46 0.25
CA GLY A 13 -17.77 10.15 -0.92
C GLY A 13 -16.90 9.88 -2.16
N LYS A 14 -16.81 10.87 -3.06
CA LYS A 14 -15.98 10.78 -4.27
C LYS A 14 -14.50 10.98 -3.93
N VAL A 15 -13.75 9.89 -3.95
CA VAL A 15 -12.30 9.85 -3.72
C VAL A 15 -11.56 9.69 -5.04
N LYS A 16 -10.41 10.36 -5.17
CA LYS A 16 -9.47 10.14 -6.27
C LYS A 16 -8.09 9.81 -5.71
N ILE A 17 -7.48 8.73 -6.20
CA ILE A 17 -6.14 8.27 -5.84
C ILE A 17 -5.27 8.40 -7.10
N SER A 18 -4.28 9.28 -7.04
CA SER A 18 -3.33 9.48 -8.13
C SER A 18 -2.19 8.48 -8.05
N PHE A 19 -1.78 7.97 -9.20
CA PHE A 19 -0.62 7.11 -9.34
C PHE A 19 0.50 7.83 -10.09
N PHE A 20 1.73 7.49 -9.73
CA PHE A 20 2.91 7.82 -10.51
C PHE A 20 3.74 6.55 -10.68
N ASN A 21 4.06 6.19 -11.93
CA ASN A 21 4.72 4.92 -12.25
C ASN A 21 4.07 3.71 -11.55
N LYS A 22 2.73 3.63 -11.62
CA LYS A 22 1.92 2.57 -10.99
C LYS A 22 2.01 2.48 -9.45
N LEU A 23 2.63 3.45 -8.78
CA LEU A 23 2.64 3.57 -7.32
C LEU A 23 1.76 4.74 -6.86
N ALA A 24 0.85 4.47 -5.94
CA ALA A 24 0.13 5.47 -5.16
C ALA A 24 0.54 5.33 -3.68
N VAL A 25 0.97 6.44 -3.07
CA VAL A 25 1.28 6.49 -1.64
C VAL A 25 0.22 7.33 -0.93
N LEU A 26 -0.51 6.73 0.00
CA LEU A 26 -1.52 7.37 0.85
C LEU A 26 -0.90 7.78 2.18
N TYR A 27 -0.59 9.07 2.35
CA TYR A 27 0.14 9.60 3.49
C TYR A 27 -0.76 10.42 4.43
N GLY A 28 -0.74 10.16 5.74
CA GLY A 28 -1.54 10.91 6.73
C GLY A 28 -1.57 10.22 8.11
N PRO A 29 -2.10 10.84 9.19
CA PRO A 29 -2.09 10.25 10.54
C PRO A 29 -3.28 9.32 10.85
N ASN A 30 -4.24 9.18 9.93
CA ASN A 30 -5.50 8.48 10.21
C ASN A 30 -5.47 7.03 9.70
N ASP A 31 -4.83 6.18 10.48
CA ASP A 31 -4.53 4.79 10.16
C ASP A 31 -5.80 4.00 9.92
N SER A 32 -6.73 4.07 10.87
CA SER A 32 -8.00 3.34 10.80
C SER A 32 -8.81 3.68 9.54
N LYS A 33 -8.85 4.96 9.14
CA LYS A 33 -9.55 5.37 7.91
C LYS A 33 -8.81 4.97 6.64
N LYS A 34 -7.47 4.98 6.63
CA LYS A 34 -6.69 4.47 5.50
C LYS A 34 -6.89 2.96 5.32
N SER A 35 -6.84 2.20 6.40
CA SER A 35 -7.14 0.76 6.39
C SER A 35 -8.58 0.50 5.97
N LEU A 36 -9.56 1.30 6.42
CA LEU A 36 -10.95 1.20 5.98
C LEU A 36 -11.09 1.45 4.47
N LEU A 37 -10.39 2.45 3.93
CA LEU A 37 -10.36 2.71 2.48
C LEU A 37 -9.74 1.54 1.71
N LEU A 38 -8.61 0.99 2.16
CA LEU A 38 -8.00 -0.18 1.51
C LEU A 38 -8.91 -1.41 1.55
N ASN A 39 -9.62 -1.63 2.65
CA ASN A 39 -10.64 -2.69 2.76
C ASN A 39 -11.79 -2.48 1.77
N GLU A 40 -12.29 -1.26 1.64
CA GLU A 40 -13.34 -0.93 0.67
C GLU A 40 -12.86 -1.15 -0.76
N LEU A 41 -11.67 -0.63 -1.10
CA LEU A 41 -11.03 -0.85 -2.40
C LEU A 41 -10.87 -2.34 -2.69
N SER A 42 -10.40 -3.14 -1.74
CA SER A 42 -10.26 -4.58 -1.89
C SER A 42 -11.59 -5.25 -2.27
N LYS A 43 -12.68 -4.89 -1.61
CA LYS A 43 -14.01 -5.45 -1.89
C LYS A 43 -14.53 -5.05 -3.27
N VAL A 44 -14.45 -3.77 -3.60
CA VAL A 44 -15.00 -3.26 -4.87
C VAL A 44 -14.16 -3.73 -6.07
N LEU A 45 -12.84 -3.83 -5.92
CA LEU A 45 -11.96 -4.32 -6.99
C LEU A 45 -12.05 -5.84 -7.19
N ASN A 46 -12.44 -6.61 -6.16
CA ASN A 46 -12.64 -8.07 -6.26
C ASN A 46 -14.06 -8.50 -6.70
N THR A 47 -15.02 -7.58 -6.84
CA THR A 47 -16.40 -7.96 -7.15
C THR A 47 -16.58 -8.20 -8.67
N LYS A 48 -16.67 -9.47 -9.08
CA LYS A 48 -16.89 -9.96 -10.46
C LYS A 48 -18.22 -9.58 -11.13
N SER A 49 -18.93 -8.55 -10.68
CA SER A 49 -20.26 -8.21 -11.22
C SER A 49 -20.31 -6.77 -11.68
N GLY A 50 -20.78 -6.57 -12.92
CA GLY A 50 -20.81 -5.32 -13.69
C GLY A 50 -21.65 -4.16 -13.11
N LYS A 51 -21.58 -3.93 -11.81
CA LYS A 51 -22.04 -2.71 -11.14
C LYS A 51 -20.87 -2.06 -10.39
N THR A 52 -19.74 -1.85 -11.07
CA THR A 52 -18.70 -0.90 -10.66
C THR A 52 -19.16 0.55 -10.85
N SER A 53 -20.43 0.87 -10.51
CA SER A 53 -21.05 2.19 -10.74
C SER A 53 -20.44 3.35 -9.94
N GLY A 54 -19.31 3.11 -9.27
CA GLY A 54 -18.54 4.08 -8.51
C GLY A 54 -17.04 4.01 -8.74
N LEU A 55 -16.53 3.14 -9.62
CA LEU A 55 -15.09 3.05 -9.92
C LEU A 55 -14.80 3.52 -11.34
N SER A 56 -13.83 4.43 -11.50
CA SER A 56 -13.22 4.73 -12.79
C SER A 56 -11.72 4.57 -12.71
N PHE A 57 -11.12 3.94 -13.71
CA PHE A 57 -9.71 3.58 -13.74
C PHE A 57 -9.09 4.08 -15.04
N ASP A 58 -8.22 5.08 -14.96
CA ASP A 58 -7.51 5.63 -16.13
C ASP A 58 -6.07 5.07 -16.22
N LEU A 59 -5.78 3.97 -15.52
CA LEU A 59 -4.41 3.43 -15.38
C LEU A 59 -4.06 2.35 -16.39
N PHE A 60 -5.06 1.66 -16.94
CA PHE A 60 -4.92 0.58 -17.91
C PHE A 60 -5.88 0.83 -19.07
N GLU A 61 -5.45 0.54 -20.31
CA GLU A 61 -6.22 0.81 -21.53
C GLU A 61 -7.49 -0.06 -21.64
N ASN A 62 -7.53 -1.18 -20.93
CA ASN A 62 -8.65 -2.12 -20.93
C ASN A 62 -9.51 -1.90 -19.68
N GLY A 63 -10.83 -1.69 -19.89
CA GLY A 63 -11.80 -1.31 -18.87
C GLY A 63 -11.88 -2.22 -17.63
N ALA A 64 -12.48 -1.66 -16.57
CA ALA A 64 -12.44 -2.08 -15.17
C ALA A 64 -13.27 -3.34 -14.79
N SER A 65 -13.33 -4.38 -15.63
CA SER A 65 -14.20 -5.51 -15.29
C SER A 65 -13.58 -6.58 -14.41
N ASP A 66 -12.25 -6.70 -14.27
CA ASP A 66 -11.64 -7.72 -13.41
C ASP A 66 -10.21 -7.34 -12.97
N PHE A 67 -10.00 -6.84 -11.75
CA PHE A 67 -8.64 -6.68 -11.19
C PHE A 67 -8.25 -7.92 -10.39
N GLN A 68 -6.97 -8.28 -10.44
CA GLN A 68 -6.40 -9.25 -9.50
C GLN A 68 -5.93 -8.48 -8.26
N VAL A 69 -6.66 -8.54 -7.15
CA VAL A 69 -6.37 -7.72 -5.96
C VAL A 69 -5.69 -8.53 -4.88
N ILE A 70 -4.52 -8.07 -4.46
CA ILE A 70 -3.80 -8.61 -3.30
C ILE A 70 -3.88 -7.58 -2.19
N TYR A 71 -4.45 -7.92 -1.04
CA TYR A 71 -4.51 -7.01 0.11
C TYR A 71 -3.71 -7.55 1.30
N LEU A 72 -2.61 -6.86 1.60
CA LEU A 72 -1.74 -7.12 2.74
C LEU A 72 -2.10 -6.17 3.88
N LYS A 73 -2.92 -6.65 4.81
CA LYS A 73 -3.45 -5.90 5.96
C LYS A 73 -2.36 -5.56 6.98
N GLU A 74 -2.63 -4.54 7.80
CA GLU A 74 -1.76 -4.15 8.91
C GLU A 74 -1.73 -5.26 9.98
N VAL A 75 -2.89 -5.63 10.50
CA VAL A 75 -3.02 -6.77 11.40
C VAL A 75 -3.30 -8.00 10.55
N PHE A 76 -2.39 -8.96 10.58
CA PHE A 76 -2.52 -10.21 9.86
C PHE A 76 -1.85 -11.33 10.66
N GLU A 77 -2.38 -12.53 10.50
CA GLU A 77 -1.80 -13.79 11.01
C GLU A 77 -1.63 -14.71 9.80
N LEU A 78 -0.40 -15.09 9.48
CA LEU A 78 -0.08 -15.96 8.35
C LEU A 78 -0.77 -17.31 8.49
N SER A 79 -0.80 -17.86 9.71
CA SER A 79 -1.54 -19.09 10.00
C SER A 79 -3.05 -18.96 9.73
N SER A 80 -3.64 -17.76 9.78
CA SER A 80 -5.04 -17.55 9.40
C SER A 80 -5.23 -17.48 7.87
N GLU A 81 -4.31 -16.82 7.17
CA GLU A 81 -4.35 -16.62 5.71
C GLU A 81 -3.92 -17.87 4.92
N LEU A 82 -3.08 -18.73 5.51
CA LEU A 82 -2.60 -19.98 4.92
C LEU A 82 -3.45 -21.22 5.30
N LYS A 83 -4.59 -21.03 5.97
CA LYS A 83 -5.48 -22.16 6.27
C LYS A 83 -6.07 -22.75 4.99
N PHE A 84 -6.02 -24.08 4.88
CA PHE A 84 -6.85 -24.84 3.96
C PHE A 84 -8.31 -24.78 4.43
N SER A 85 -8.95 -23.65 4.18
CA SER A 85 -10.38 -23.45 4.43
C SER A 85 -11.12 -23.39 3.10
N LYS A 86 -12.44 -23.62 3.12
CA LYS A 86 -13.30 -23.59 1.92
C LYS A 86 -13.17 -22.31 1.08
N THR A 87 -12.73 -21.21 1.67
CA THR A 87 -12.60 -19.90 1.01
C THR A 87 -11.16 -19.37 1.02
N GLY A 88 -10.18 -20.20 1.39
CA GLY A 88 -8.79 -19.78 1.54
C GLY A 88 -8.04 -19.78 0.21
N PHE A 89 -7.43 -18.66 -0.14
CA PHE A 89 -6.64 -18.49 -1.37
C PHE A 89 -5.62 -19.63 -1.58
N LEU A 90 -4.88 -20.00 -0.53
CA LEU A 90 -3.83 -21.00 -0.62
C LEU A 90 -4.33 -22.39 -1.02
N LYS A 91 -5.53 -22.78 -0.56
CA LYS A 91 -6.14 -24.05 -0.92
C LYS A 91 -6.41 -24.09 -2.43
N ASP A 92 -7.02 -23.04 -2.95
CA ASP A 92 -7.36 -22.93 -4.38
C ASP A 92 -6.10 -22.93 -5.25
N SER A 93 -5.05 -22.23 -4.81
CA SER A 93 -3.74 -22.22 -5.47
C SER A 93 -3.09 -23.59 -5.52
N ILE A 94 -3.02 -24.29 -4.39
CA ILE A 94 -2.43 -25.63 -4.31
C ILE A 94 -3.26 -26.62 -5.13
N LEU A 95 -4.59 -26.56 -5.05
CA LEU A 95 -5.47 -27.38 -5.89
C LEU A 95 -5.26 -27.11 -7.38
N LYS A 96 -5.13 -25.85 -7.79
CA LYS A 96 -4.85 -25.47 -9.18
C LYS A 96 -3.49 -26.00 -9.65
N TYR A 97 -2.45 -25.86 -8.82
CA TYR A 97 -1.12 -26.37 -9.11
C TYR A 97 -1.11 -27.90 -9.22
N LEU A 98 -1.71 -28.58 -8.24
CA LEU A 98 -1.87 -30.03 -8.27
C LEU A 98 -2.62 -30.42 -9.53
N ASN A 99 -3.77 -29.81 -9.83
CA ASN A 99 -4.56 -30.12 -11.02
C ASN A 99 -3.75 -29.93 -12.31
N LYS A 100 -2.97 -28.86 -12.41
CA LYS A 100 -2.07 -28.67 -13.56
C LYS A 100 -1.06 -29.81 -13.67
N LYS A 101 -0.38 -30.17 -12.58
CA LYS A 101 0.55 -31.30 -12.53
C LYS A 101 -0.12 -32.64 -12.86
N ILE A 102 -1.35 -32.83 -12.40
CA ILE A 102 -2.18 -34.01 -12.65
C ILE A 102 -2.47 -34.17 -14.15
N TYR A 103 -2.91 -33.09 -14.80
CA TYR A 103 -3.19 -33.08 -16.24
C TYR A 103 -1.92 -33.24 -17.09
N GLU A 104 -0.78 -32.73 -16.62
CA GLU A 104 0.50 -32.79 -17.33
C GLU A 104 1.25 -34.13 -17.12
N GLU A 105 1.07 -34.85 -16.00
CA GLU A 105 1.91 -36.01 -15.64
C GLU A 105 1.19 -37.38 -15.51
N LYS A 106 -0.13 -37.54 -15.74
CA LYS A 106 -0.87 -38.84 -15.60
C LYS A 106 -0.74 -39.55 -14.22
N VAL A 107 -0.23 -38.89 -13.19
CA VAL A 107 0.10 -39.49 -11.87
C VAL A 107 -1.15 -39.84 -11.05
N ILE A 108 -2.27 -39.14 -11.25
CA ILE A 108 -3.41 -39.25 -10.32
C ILE A 108 -4.26 -40.50 -10.45
N ASN A 109 -4.32 -41.15 -11.62
CA ASN A 109 -5.08 -42.40 -11.73
C ASN A 109 -4.59 -43.43 -10.70
N ASN A 110 -3.29 -43.40 -10.37
CA ASN A 110 -2.71 -44.27 -9.35
C ASN A 110 -2.94 -43.74 -7.92
N PHE A 111 -2.91 -42.43 -7.70
CA PHE A 111 -3.09 -41.82 -6.37
C PHE A 111 -4.54 -41.84 -5.87
N ASP A 112 -5.51 -41.55 -6.73
CA ASP A 112 -6.94 -41.64 -6.39
C ASP A 112 -7.37 -43.10 -6.15
N GLN A 113 -6.80 -44.05 -6.92
CA GLN A 113 -6.96 -45.48 -6.63
C GLN A 113 -6.37 -45.87 -5.27
N GLN A 114 -5.12 -45.47 -4.99
CA GLN A 114 -4.49 -45.73 -3.69
C GLN A 114 -5.27 -45.12 -2.52
N LEU A 115 -5.81 -43.91 -2.68
CA LEU A 115 -6.65 -43.27 -1.67
C LEU A 115 -7.99 -43.97 -1.46
N SER A 116 -8.62 -44.41 -2.55
CA SER A 116 -9.82 -45.24 -2.49
C SER A 116 -9.54 -46.55 -1.75
N ASP A 117 -8.41 -47.20 -2.03
CA ASP A 117 -8.05 -48.48 -1.43
C ASP A 117 -7.73 -48.34 0.07
N ILE A 118 -6.98 -47.30 0.46
CA ILE A 118 -6.73 -46.98 1.87
C ILE A 118 -8.07 -46.71 2.58
N SER A 119 -8.96 -45.93 1.98
CA SER A 119 -10.26 -45.61 2.56
C SER A 119 -11.11 -46.86 2.75
N LYS A 120 -11.16 -47.76 1.76
CA LYS A 120 -11.88 -49.04 1.90
C LYS A 120 -11.31 -49.89 3.03
N ASN A 121 -9.99 -50.08 3.08
CA ASN A 121 -9.35 -50.90 4.10
C ASN A 121 -9.60 -50.36 5.52
N LEU A 122 -9.63 -49.03 5.67
CA LEU A 122 -9.85 -48.37 6.94
C LEU A 122 -11.33 -48.44 7.37
N ALA A 123 -12.27 -48.39 6.43
CA ALA A 123 -13.69 -48.65 6.69
C ALA A 123 -13.91 -50.10 7.13
N SER A 124 -13.31 -51.07 6.43
CA SER A 124 -13.40 -52.48 6.78
C SER A 124 -12.80 -52.77 8.15
N ALA A 125 -11.66 -52.19 8.51
CA ALA A 125 -11.06 -52.36 9.84
C ALA A 125 -11.94 -51.80 10.98
N VAL A 126 -12.67 -50.70 10.74
CA VAL A 126 -13.61 -50.13 11.72
C VAL A 126 -14.85 -51.02 11.84
N GLU A 127 -15.37 -51.52 10.71
CA GLU A 127 -16.47 -52.49 10.71
C GLU A 127 -16.09 -53.78 11.43
N GLU A 128 -14.87 -54.30 11.21
CA GLU A 128 -14.31 -55.46 11.94
C GLU A 128 -14.24 -55.19 13.45
N TYR A 129 -13.76 -54.03 13.89
CA TYR A 129 -13.73 -53.66 15.30
C TYR A 129 -15.12 -53.70 15.96
N PHE A 130 -16.16 -53.24 15.27
CA PHE A 130 -17.54 -53.33 15.79
C PHE A 130 -18.10 -54.74 15.71
N ALA A 131 -17.74 -55.51 14.69
CA ALA A 131 -18.13 -56.91 14.55
C ALA A 131 -17.53 -57.80 15.66
N GLU A 132 -16.30 -57.53 16.10
CA GLU A 132 -15.64 -58.28 17.18
C GLU A 132 -16.27 -58.05 18.57
N ASN A 133 -17.12 -57.03 18.73
CA ASN A 133 -17.81 -56.71 19.98
C ASN A 133 -19.18 -57.40 20.11
N HIS A 134 -19.21 -58.73 19.98
CA HIS A 134 -20.41 -59.60 20.03
C HIS A 134 -21.23 -59.59 21.34
N LEU A 135 -20.84 -58.82 22.36
CA LEU A 135 -21.52 -58.84 23.68
C LEU A 135 -22.93 -58.22 23.69
N LEU A 136 -23.34 -57.53 22.62
CA LEU A 136 -24.64 -56.82 22.53
C LEU A 136 -25.67 -57.48 21.60
N ASP A 137 -25.27 -58.46 20.79
CA ASP A 137 -26.12 -59.09 19.76
C ASP A 137 -27.29 -59.89 20.37
N GLU A 138 -27.13 -60.41 21.60
CA GLU A 138 -28.20 -61.13 22.31
C GLU A 138 -29.28 -60.23 22.93
N ILE A 139 -29.02 -58.92 23.07
CA ILE A 139 -29.90 -57.98 23.81
C ILE A 139 -30.69 -57.05 22.88
N VAL A 140 -30.13 -56.65 21.72
CA VAL A 140 -30.69 -55.56 20.89
C VAL A 140 -31.18 -56.03 19.51
N GLY A 141 -30.90 -57.28 19.12
CA GLY A 141 -31.11 -57.80 17.77
C GLY A 141 -29.96 -57.42 16.82
N LYS A 142 -29.79 -58.16 15.72
CA LYS A 142 -28.70 -57.93 14.75
C LYS A 142 -28.75 -56.52 14.18
N ILE A 143 -27.79 -55.68 14.54
CA ILE A 143 -27.57 -54.36 13.95
C ILE A 143 -26.28 -54.42 13.15
N ASP A 144 -26.37 -54.27 11.83
CA ASP A 144 -25.19 -54.20 10.96
C ASP A 144 -24.65 -52.76 10.94
N PHE A 145 -23.41 -52.59 11.40
CA PHE A 145 -22.69 -51.32 11.29
C PHE A 145 -22.05 -51.21 9.91
N LYS A 146 -22.36 -50.13 9.19
CA LYS A 146 -21.67 -49.75 7.95
C LYS A 146 -20.92 -48.45 8.15
N THR A 147 -19.66 -48.43 7.72
CA THR A 147 -18.78 -47.27 7.87
C THR A 147 -18.63 -46.56 6.54
N GLU A 148 -19.09 -45.31 6.48
CA GLU A 148 -18.79 -44.42 5.36
C GLU A 148 -17.67 -43.44 5.74
N LEU A 149 -16.49 -43.61 5.15
CA LEU A 149 -15.39 -42.65 5.31
C LEU A 149 -15.55 -41.47 4.34
N GLN A 150 -15.35 -40.26 4.85
CA GLN A 150 -15.47 -39.01 4.07
C GLN A 150 -14.17 -38.59 3.34
N LEU A 151 -13.16 -39.47 3.23
CA LEU A 151 -11.82 -39.16 2.69
C LEU A 151 -11.71 -39.43 1.17
N ASN A 152 -12.67 -38.95 0.39
CA ASN A 152 -12.80 -39.37 -1.01
C ASN A 152 -12.22 -38.35 -2.01
N SER A 153 -11.54 -37.30 -1.54
CA SER A 153 -10.94 -36.30 -2.42
C SER A 153 -9.68 -35.69 -1.83
N VAL A 154 -8.77 -35.30 -2.73
CA VAL A 154 -7.56 -34.51 -2.42
C VAL A 154 -7.91 -33.23 -1.65
N GLU A 155 -9.07 -32.64 -1.94
CA GLU A 155 -9.59 -31.46 -1.25
C GLU A 155 -9.78 -31.71 0.26
N VAL A 156 -10.43 -32.82 0.63
CA VAL A 156 -10.65 -33.19 2.04
C VAL A 156 -9.33 -33.49 2.75
N ILE A 157 -8.37 -34.08 2.05
CA ILE A 157 -7.02 -34.36 2.59
C ILE A 157 -6.27 -33.07 2.88
N LEU A 158 -6.28 -32.12 1.93
CA LEU A 158 -5.66 -30.81 2.13
C LEU A 158 -6.28 -30.07 3.32
N GLU A 159 -7.61 -30.11 3.45
CA GLU A 159 -8.32 -29.45 4.56
C GLU A 159 -8.08 -30.10 5.92
N LYS A 160 -8.09 -31.43 5.99
CA LYS A 160 -8.08 -32.16 7.28
C LYS A 160 -6.70 -32.67 7.72
N LEU A 161 -5.80 -32.96 6.78
CA LEU A 161 -4.57 -33.72 7.06
C LEU A 161 -3.28 -32.95 6.77
N VAL A 162 -3.33 -31.90 5.93
CA VAL A 162 -2.12 -31.13 5.59
C VAL A 162 -1.99 -29.90 6.50
N LYS A 163 -0.87 -29.84 7.23
CA LYS A 163 -0.49 -28.69 8.05
C LYS A 163 0.78 -28.05 7.48
N LEU A 164 0.74 -26.73 7.29
CA LEU A 164 1.91 -25.96 6.91
C LEU A 164 2.66 -25.49 8.16
N ASN A 165 3.94 -25.80 8.19
CA ASN A 165 4.89 -25.39 9.22
C ASN A 165 5.96 -24.50 8.58
N ILE A 166 6.46 -23.53 9.33
CA ILE A 166 7.56 -22.65 8.90
C ILE A 166 8.85 -23.20 9.51
N TYR A 167 9.91 -23.28 8.71
CA TYR A 167 11.21 -23.80 9.13
C TYR A 167 12.30 -22.73 8.99
N ASN A 168 13.30 -22.76 9.87
CA ASN A 168 14.54 -21.98 9.70
C ASN A 168 15.54 -22.72 8.80
N GLU A 169 16.71 -22.10 8.59
CA GLU A 169 17.81 -22.68 7.80
C GLU A 169 18.31 -24.03 8.37
N ASP A 170 18.12 -24.29 9.67
CA ASP A 170 18.47 -25.56 10.33
C ASP A 170 17.35 -26.63 10.26
N ASN A 171 16.31 -26.42 9.44
CA ASN A 171 15.13 -27.29 9.35
C ASN A 171 14.39 -27.51 10.69
N ARG A 172 14.47 -26.54 11.60
CA ARG A 172 13.67 -26.56 12.84
C ARG A 172 12.40 -25.77 12.62
N THR A 173 11.28 -26.32 13.09
CA THR A 173 10.01 -25.59 13.11
C THR A 173 10.16 -24.32 13.92
N VAL A 174 9.78 -23.18 13.34
CA VAL A 174 9.79 -21.89 14.00
C VAL A 174 8.36 -21.42 14.16
N GLU A 175 8.05 -20.91 15.35
CA GLU A 175 6.75 -20.30 15.60
C GLU A 175 6.61 -18.97 14.86
N GLU A 176 5.44 -18.74 14.25
CA GLU A 176 5.14 -17.51 13.48
C GLU A 176 5.47 -16.23 14.28
N LYS A 177 5.19 -16.25 15.59
CA LYS A 177 5.45 -15.13 16.51
C LYS A 177 6.92 -14.70 16.60
N ASN A 178 7.85 -15.59 16.23
CA ASN A 178 9.28 -15.35 16.27
C ASN A 178 9.79 -14.67 14.98
N TYR A 179 8.97 -14.59 13.93
CA TYR A 179 9.35 -13.88 12.71
C TYR A 179 8.95 -12.41 12.77
N SER A 180 9.73 -11.57 12.07
CA SER A 180 9.30 -10.21 11.78
C SER A 180 7.99 -10.25 10.99
N LYS A 181 6.96 -9.57 11.52
CA LYS A 181 5.67 -9.39 10.84
C LYS A 181 5.85 -8.88 9.40
N PHE A 182 6.83 -8.01 9.14
CA PHE A 182 7.12 -7.56 7.77
C PHE A 182 7.58 -8.71 6.86
N LEU A 183 8.51 -9.55 7.31
CA LEU A 183 9.00 -10.70 6.54
C LEU A 183 7.86 -11.66 6.21
N VAL A 184 6.99 -11.90 7.18
CA VAL A 184 5.83 -12.77 7.04
C VAL A 184 4.84 -12.19 6.01
N ARG A 185 4.59 -10.86 5.98
CA ARG A 185 3.80 -10.22 4.90
C ARG A 185 4.44 -10.39 3.52
N MET A 186 5.76 -10.24 3.44
CA MET A 186 6.49 -10.39 2.17
C MET A 186 6.50 -11.84 1.68
N LEU A 187 6.54 -12.82 2.60
CA LEU A 187 6.39 -14.23 2.26
C LEU A 187 4.99 -14.50 1.69
N LEU A 188 3.93 -14.01 2.35
CA LEU A 188 2.56 -14.14 1.85
C LEU A 188 2.42 -13.51 0.46
N LEU A 189 2.95 -12.31 0.26
CA LEU A 189 2.97 -11.67 -1.05
C LEU A 189 3.65 -12.55 -2.10
N LYS A 190 4.83 -13.10 -1.78
CA LYS A 190 5.57 -13.98 -2.69
C LYS A 190 4.75 -15.22 -3.05
N ILE A 191 4.08 -15.83 -2.08
CA ILE A 191 3.21 -16.98 -2.31
C ILE A 191 2.07 -16.60 -3.26
N ILE A 192 1.35 -15.51 -2.97
CA ILE A 192 0.21 -15.07 -3.78
C ILE A 192 0.61 -14.73 -5.21
N LEU A 193 1.76 -14.06 -5.38
CA LEU A 193 2.26 -13.67 -6.70
C LEU A 193 2.58 -14.87 -7.62
N ASN A 194 2.77 -16.07 -7.09
CA ASN A 194 3.01 -17.26 -7.92
C ASN A 194 1.74 -17.72 -8.68
N ASP A 195 0.55 -17.39 -8.18
CA ASP A 195 -0.72 -17.83 -8.80
C ASP A 195 -1.38 -16.76 -9.66
N VAL A 196 -0.89 -15.52 -9.53
CA VAL A 196 -1.35 -14.38 -10.31
C VAL A 196 -0.74 -14.43 -11.69
N ASP A 197 -1.59 -14.41 -12.72
CA ASP A 197 -1.13 -14.37 -14.10
C ASP A 197 -0.69 -12.94 -14.45
N LEU A 198 0.62 -12.69 -14.34
CA LEU A 198 1.23 -11.40 -14.69
C LEU A 198 1.21 -11.11 -16.19
N SER A 199 0.95 -12.12 -17.03
CA SER A 199 0.81 -11.96 -18.48
C SER A 199 -0.61 -11.57 -18.91
N ASP A 200 -1.59 -11.69 -18.01
CA ASP A 200 -2.97 -11.30 -18.24
C ASP A 200 -3.12 -9.76 -18.29
N THR A 201 -3.05 -9.22 -19.50
CA THR A 201 -3.21 -7.79 -19.77
C THR A 201 -4.63 -7.26 -19.59
N LEU A 202 -5.63 -8.16 -19.52
CA LEU A 202 -7.04 -7.79 -19.30
C LEU A 202 -7.34 -7.66 -17.81
N ARG A 203 -6.58 -8.35 -16.95
CA ARG A 203 -6.78 -8.37 -15.50
C ARG A 203 -5.54 -7.92 -14.74
N PRO A 204 -5.21 -6.63 -14.77
CA PRO A 204 -4.03 -6.12 -14.09
C PRO A 204 -4.09 -6.33 -12.57
N VAL A 205 -2.92 -6.36 -11.96
CA VAL A 205 -2.77 -6.67 -10.53
C VAL A 205 -2.73 -5.38 -9.73
N ILE A 206 -3.50 -5.31 -8.65
CA ILE A 206 -3.43 -4.22 -7.69
C ILE A 206 -3.03 -4.79 -6.33
N ILE A 207 -1.89 -4.34 -5.83
CA ILE A 207 -1.41 -4.66 -4.49
C ILE A 207 -1.77 -3.51 -3.55
N LEU A 208 -2.57 -3.80 -2.54
CA LEU A 208 -2.91 -2.91 -1.44
C LEU A 208 -2.02 -3.30 -0.26
N LEU A 209 -1.15 -2.40 0.19
CA LEU A 209 -0.23 -2.64 1.30
C LEU A 209 -0.49 -1.65 2.42
N ASP A 210 -0.96 -2.19 3.55
CA ASP A 210 -1.39 -1.38 4.69
C ASP A 210 -0.27 -1.20 5.72
N LEU A 211 0.16 0.04 5.94
CA LEU A 211 1.11 0.46 6.98
C LEU A 211 2.29 -0.51 7.12
N PRO A 212 3.12 -0.69 6.06
CA PRO A 212 4.27 -1.56 6.16
C PRO A 212 5.26 -1.11 7.24
N GLU A 213 5.36 0.19 7.50
CA GLU A 213 6.25 0.77 8.50
C GLU A 213 5.86 0.46 9.95
N SER A 214 4.64 -0.01 10.21
CA SER A 214 4.26 -0.45 11.57
C SER A 214 4.96 -1.74 11.99
N CYS A 215 5.57 -2.45 11.03
CA CYS A 215 6.21 -3.74 11.27
C CYS A 215 7.60 -3.90 10.61
N ALA A 216 8.13 -2.85 10.01
CA ALA A 216 9.36 -2.85 9.22
C ALA A 216 10.35 -1.81 9.75
N ASP A 217 11.64 -2.15 9.70
CA ASP A 217 12.71 -1.18 9.89
C ASP A 217 13.02 -0.38 8.61
N ASP A 218 13.82 0.68 8.74
CA ASP A 218 14.18 1.56 7.62
C ASP A 218 14.83 0.81 6.45
N LEU A 219 15.63 -0.22 6.75
CA LEU A 219 16.27 -1.07 5.75
C LEU A 219 15.22 -1.89 4.97
N SER A 220 14.25 -2.44 5.66
CA SER A 220 13.14 -3.22 5.09
C SER A 220 12.24 -2.36 4.22
N ILE A 221 11.93 -1.15 4.65
CA ILE A 221 11.18 -0.16 3.84
C ILE A 221 11.98 0.24 2.59
N SER A 222 13.29 0.41 2.70
CA SER A 222 14.16 0.68 1.55
C SER A 222 14.23 -0.49 0.56
N LYS A 223 14.24 -1.73 1.05
CA LYS A 223 14.16 -2.95 0.23
C LYS A 223 12.80 -3.06 -0.46
N LEU A 224 11.70 -2.78 0.26
CA LEU A 224 10.34 -2.74 -0.30
C LEU A 224 10.24 -1.78 -1.47
N ARG A 225 10.84 -0.57 -1.38
CA ARG A 225 10.91 0.36 -2.53
C ARG A 225 11.52 -0.30 -3.76
N ASN A 226 12.64 -1.01 -3.59
CA ASN A 226 13.32 -1.64 -4.73
C ASN A 226 12.46 -2.73 -5.34
N TRP A 227 11.73 -3.50 -4.53
CA TRP A 227 10.75 -4.47 -5.01
C TRP A 227 9.62 -3.79 -5.78
N ILE A 228 9.00 -2.75 -5.22
CA ILE A 228 7.94 -1.98 -5.91
C ILE A 228 8.44 -1.47 -7.28
N LYS A 229 9.67 -0.95 -7.36
CA LYS A 229 10.25 -0.50 -8.63
C LYS A 229 10.42 -1.62 -9.66
N LEU A 230 10.87 -2.80 -9.22
CA LEU A 230 11.00 -3.98 -10.09
C LEU A 230 9.61 -4.42 -10.58
N PHE A 231 8.62 -4.49 -9.69
CA PHE A 231 7.26 -4.91 -10.03
C PHE A 231 6.48 -3.88 -10.84
N ALA A 232 6.78 -2.59 -10.72
CA ALA A 232 6.15 -1.53 -11.52
C ALA A 232 6.50 -1.62 -13.02
N GLN A 233 7.57 -2.33 -13.38
CA GLN A 233 7.85 -2.68 -14.78
C GLN A 233 6.80 -3.65 -15.35
N ASN A 234 6.11 -4.41 -14.48
CA ASN A 234 5.03 -5.35 -14.85
C ASN A 234 3.65 -4.68 -14.78
N GLN A 235 2.57 -5.39 -15.14
CA GLN A 235 1.16 -4.91 -15.02
C GLN A 235 0.66 -4.83 -13.55
N ILE A 236 1.54 -4.48 -12.62
CA ILE A 236 1.25 -4.41 -11.19
C ILE A 236 1.21 -2.95 -10.75
N ALA A 237 0.08 -2.54 -10.17
CA ALA A 237 -0.05 -1.27 -9.46
C ALA A 237 -0.05 -1.48 -7.95
N TRP A 238 0.49 -0.50 -7.23
CA TRP A 238 0.65 -0.53 -5.79
C TRP A 238 -0.07 0.66 -5.16
N ILE A 239 -0.83 0.40 -4.10
CA ILE A 239 -1.36 1.41 -3.19
C ILE A 239 -0.79 1.13 -1.80
N VAL A 240 0.04 2.02 -1.29
CA VAL A 240 0.74 1.87 0.01
C VAL A 240 0.29 2.96 0.97
N THR A 241 -0.16 2.61 2.17
CA THR A 241 -0.46 3.60 3.23
C THR A 241 0.76 3.85 4.09
N ILE A 242 1.02 5.11 4.45
CA ILE A 242 2.15 5.53 5.30
C ILE A 242 1.70 6.60 6.31
N ASN A 243 2.28 6.60 7.51
CA ASN A 243 2.00 7.52 8.61
C ASN A 243 3.03 8.61 8.78
N ASN A 244 4.30 8.25 8.63
CA ASN A 244 5.41 9.12 8.98
C ASN A 244 6.21 9.54 7.74
N SER A 245 6.73 10.77 7.79
CA SER A 245 7.48 11.37 6.70
C SER A 245 8.79 10.61 6.41
N HIS A 246 9.40 10.00 7.43
CA HIS A 246 10.61 9.22 7.26
C HIS A 246 10.40 8.03 6.31
N SER A 247 9.36 7.23 6.55
CA SER A 247 8.99 6.07 5.73
C SER A 247 8.54 6.49 4.33
N LEU A 248 7.85 7.63 4.22
CA LEU A 248 7.51 8.24 2.93
C LEU A 248 8.76 8.54 2.11
N ARG A 249 9.83 9.09 2.71
CA ARG A 249 11.10 9.32 2.02
C ARG A 249 11.77 8.04 1.57
N LEU A 250 11.79 7.03 2.43
CA LEU A 250 12.42 5.76 2.10
C LEU A 250 11.72 5.10 0.91
N LEU A 251 10.38 5.16 0.85
CA LEU A 251 9.57 4.59 -0.23
C LEU A 251 9.54 5.45 -1.49
N ASN A 252 9.42 6.77 -1.35
CA ASN A 252 9.32 7.72 -2.46
C ASN A 252 10.33 8.88 -2.28
N PRO A 253 11.63 8.63 -2.46
CA PRO A 253 12.70 9.58 -2.15
C PRO A 253 12.73 10.81 -3.06
N ASN A 254 11.91 10.88 -4.10
CA ASN A 254 11.80 12.07 -4.96
C ASN A 254 10.39 12.70 -4.92
N ILE A 255 9.52 12.24 -3.99
CA ILE A 255 8.12 12.66 -3.78
C ILE A 255 7.45 13.07 -5.10
N GLN A 256 7.41 12.16 -6.09
CA GLN A 256 6.95 12.54 -7.43
C GLN A 256 5.43 12.74 -7.48
N SER A 257 4.71 11.98 -6.67
CA SER A 257 3.30 12.19 -6.32
C SER A 257 3.01 11.60 -4.95
N VAL A 258 2.18 12.27 -4.16
CA VAL A 258 1.67 11.75 -2.89
C VAL A 258 0.19 12.10 -2.76
N ASN A 259 -0.58 11.15 -2.26
CA ASN A 259 -1.98 11.31 -1.91
C ASN A 259 -2.04 11.59 -0.40
N PHE A 260 -2.26 12.85 -0.01
CA PHE A 260 -2.45 13.27 1.36
C PHE A 260 -3.86 12.90 1.82
N PHE A 261 -3.93 12.04 2.83
CA PHE A 261 -5.16 11.55 3.41
C PHE A 261 -5.51 12.38 4.65
N GLU A 262 -6.54 13.21 4.55
CA GLU A 262 -7.02 14.07 5.63
C GLU A 262 -8.49 13.75 5.94
N LYS A 263 -8.73 13.14 7.11
CA LYS A 263 -10.07 12.68 7.54
C LYS A 263 -10.72 11.76 6.50
N ASP A 264 -11.57 12.29 5.64
CA ASP A 264 -12.31 11.54 4.61
C ASP A 264 -11.98 12.00 3.19
N LYS A 265 -10.98 12.88 3.04
CA LYS A 265 -10.59 13.48 1.76
C LYS A 265 -9.18 13.08 1.38
N ILE A 266 -8.97 12.91 0.08
CA ILE A 266 -7.64 12.72 -0.50
C ILE A 266 -7.30 13.93 -1.35
N ASN A 267 -6.26 14.64 -0.95
CA ASN A 267 -5.64 15.68 -1.75
C ASN A 267 -4.40 15.08 -2.41
N PHE A 268 -4.20 15.28 -3.70
CA PHE A 268 -3.03 14.74 -4.38
C PHE A 268 -2.13 15.87 -4.86
N VAL A 269 -0.83 15.68 -4.67
CA VAL A 269 0.22 16.59 -5.14
C VAL A 269 0.91 15.93 -6.32
N VAL A 270 1.07 16.67 -7.43
CA VAL A 270 1.79 16.21 -8.64
C VAL A 270 2.91 17.19 -8.94
N ASN A 271 4.03 16.66 -9.45
CA ASN A 271 5.08 17.43 -10.11
C ASN A 271 6.04 18.20 -9.18
N TYR A 272 6.60 17.50 -8.19
CA TYR A 272 7.61 18.04 -7.26
C TYR A 272 8.84 18.66 -7.96
N LYS A 273 9.17 18.26 -9.19
CA LYS A 273 10.29 18.85 -9.95
C LYS A 273 10.11 20.35 -10.21
N ASN A 274 8.89 20.79 -10.54
CA ASN A 274 8.61 22.21 -10.76
C ASN A 274 8.66 22.99 -9.45
N TYR A 275 8.20 22.38 -8.37
CA TYR A 275 8.26 22.93 -7.02
C TYR A 275 9.71 23.18 -6.57
N VAL A 276 10.60 22.19 -6.69
CA VAL A 276 12.03 22.36 -6.36
C VAL A 276 12.66 23.46 -7.19
N LYS A 277 12.43 23.46 -8.50
CA LYS A 277 12.95 24.51 -9.40
C LYS A 277 12.48 25.90 -8.99
N ASN A 278 11.18 26.08 -8.75
CA ASN A 278 10.64 27.39 -8.41
C ASN A 278 11.11 27.83 -7.02
N ILE A 279 11.22 26.94 -6.04
CA ILE A 279 11.86 27.28 -4.76
C ILE A 279 13.30 27.74 -4.93
N THR A 280 14.11 27.01 -5.70
CA THR A 280 15.52 27.35 -5.93
C THR A 280 15.63 28.74 -6.54
N ILE A 281 14.80 29.02 -7.56
CA ILE A 281 14.73 30.33 -8.20
C ILE A 281 14.34 31.43 -7.20
N PHE A 282 13.26 31.23 -6.44
CA PHE A 282 12.75 32.27 -5.54
C PHE A 282 13.66 32.50 -4.32
N SER A 283 14.27 31.43 -3.79
CA SER A 283 15.26 31.52 -2.71
C SER A 283 16.51 32.25 -3.17
N ALA A 284 17.03 31.90 -4.36
CA ALA A 284 18.17 32.60 -4.94
C ALA A 284 17.82 34.05 -5.30
N PHE A 285 16.58 34.32 -5.72
CA PHE A 285 16.11 35.68 -5.98
C PHE A 285 16.18 36.53 -4.71
N LEU A 286 15.69 36.04 -3.56
CA LEU A 286 15.76 36.77 -2.28
C LEU A 286 17.19 37.20 -1.93
N GLU A 287 18.16 36.31 -2.11
CA GLU A 287 19.58 36.55 -1.80
C GLU A 287 20.30 37.36 -2.90
N SER A 288 19.71 37.47 -4.10
CA SER A 288 20.32 38.18 -5.23
C SER A 288 20.18 39.70 -5.13
N LYS A 289 20.99 40.41 -5.92
CA LYS A 289 20.86 41.87 -6.14
C LYS A 289 19.73 42.26 -7.10
N TYR A 290 19.09 41.28 -7.76
CA TYR A 290 18.03 41.57 -8.73
C TYR A 290 16.78 42.11 -8.02
N SER A 291 16.17 43.14 -8.59
CA SER A 291 14.89 43.69 -8.13
C SER A 291 13.69 43.16 -8.93
N ASN A 292 13.92 42.70 -10.16
CA ASN A 292 12.89 42.13 -11.04
C ASN A 292 13.02 40.60 -11.10
N LEU A 293 11.97 39.90 -10.67
CA LEU A 293 11.91 38.44 -10.61
C LEU A 293 11.92 37.78 -12.00
N ASP A 294 11.28 38.37 -13.00
CA ASP A 294 11.18 37.79 -14.35
C ASP A 294 12.50 37.88 -15.09
N GLN A 295 13.22 39.01 -14.95
CA GLN A 295 14.58 39.12 -15.45
C GLN A 295 15.51 38.12 -14.78
N PHE A 296 15.43 37.99 -13.45
CA PHE A 296 16.23 37.01 -12.70
C PHE A 296 15.93 35.58 -13.14
N LYS A 297 14.65 35.22 -13.32
CA LYS A 297 14.22 33.92 -13.85
C LYS A 297 14.82 33.65 -15.21
N PHE A 298 14.78 34.62 -16.12
CA PHE A 298 15.31 34.47 -17.47
C PHE A 298 16.81 34.18 -17.45
N ASP A 299 17.57 34.94 -16.65
CA ASP A 299 19.03 34.78 -16.58
C ASP A 299 19.45 33.52 -15.82
N LEU A 300 18.79 33.19 -14.71
CA LEU A 300 19.05 31.98 -13.94
C LEU A 300 18.76 30.71 -14.78
N ASN A 301 17.67 30.70 -15.57
CA ASN A 301 17.34 29.54 -16.41
C ASN A 301 18.39 29.24 -17.50
N LYS A 302 19.23 30.20 -17.89
CA LYS A 302 20.31 29.97 -18.87
C LYS A 302 21.49 29.20 -18.29
N VAL A 303 21.67 29.25 -16.96
CA VAL A 303 22.83 28.69 -16.26
C VAL A 303 22.46 27.52 -15.33
N LEU A 304 21.19 27.40 -14.96
CA LEU A 304 20.71 26.38 -14.03
C LEU A 304 20.75 24.98 -14.66
N THR A 305 21.57 24.09 -14.10
CA THR A 305 21.67 22.70 -14.56
C THR A 305 20.70 21.77 -13.82
N VAL A 306 20.53 20.56 -14.35
CA VAL A 306 19.73 19.51 -13.70
C VAL A 306 20.37 19.06 -12.39
N ASP A 307 21.70 19.09 -12.28
CA ASP A 307 22.41 18.68 -11.07
C ASP A 307 22.28 19.73 -9.96
N ASP A 308 22.26 21.02 -10.30
CA ASP A 308 21.99 22.10 -9.33
C ASP A 308 20.62 21.93 -8.68
N LEU A 309 19.60 21.64 -9.50
CA LEU A 309 18.24 21.35 -9.03
C LEU A 309 18.18 20.11 -8.13
N LYS A 310 19.01 19.11 -8.41
CA LYS A 310 19.07 17.87 -7.62
C LYS A 310 19.69 18.13 -6.24
N ILE A 311 20.78 18.89 -6.19
CA ILE A 311 21.48 19.24 -4.94
C ILE A 311 20.58 20.11 -4.07
N GLU A 312 19.99 21.16 -4.64
CA GLU A 312 19.07 22.04 -3.91
C GLU A 312 17.83 21.28 -3.43
N GLY A 313 17.22 20.44 -4.30
CA GLY A 313 16.09 19.60 -3.92
C GLY A 313 16.35 18.72 -2.68
N GLN A 314 17.55 18.16 -2.55
CA GLN A 314 17.93 17.32 -1.40
C GLN A 314 18.03 18.11 -0.09
N LYS A 315 18.56 19.34 -0.11
CA LYS A 315 18.66 20.20 1.10
C LYS A 315 17.29 20.53 1.68
N PHE A 316 16.32 20.64 0.78
CA PHE A 316 15.02 21.20 1.04
C PHE A 316 13.95 20.15 1.39
N GLN A 317 14.14 18.90 0.96
CA GLN A 317 13.19 17.81 1.14
C GLN A 317 12.86 17.48 2.60
N LYS A 318 13.85 17.48 3.51
CA LYS A 318 13.66 17.14 4.93
C LYS A 318 12.76 18.15 5.67
N TYR A 319 12.83 19.43 5.32
CA TYR A 319 12.06 20.50 5.97
C TYR A 319 10.62 20.57 5.46
N TYR A 320 10.39 20.26 4.19
CA TYR A 320 9.07 20.45 3.58
C TYR A 320 8.06 19.42 3.95
N GLU A 321 8.44 18.16 4.13
CA GLU A 321 7.47 17.12 4.43
C GLU A 321 6.67 17.43 5.70
N ASN A 322 7.36 17.94 6.73
CA ASN A 322 6.72 18.30 7.99
C ASN A 322 5.84 19.56 7.82
N ILE A 323 6.33 20.57 7.11
CA ILE A 323 5.56 21.79 6.86
C ILE A 323 4.33 21.51 5.99
N LEU A 324 4.50 20.75 4.91
CA LEU A 324 3.48 20.36 3.94
C LEU A 324 2.39 19.53 4.61
N TYR A 325 2.80 18.55 5.42
CA TYR A 325 1.89 17.78 6.26
C TYR A 325 1.08 18.66 7.21
N LYS A 326 1.74 19.58 7.92
CA LYS A 326 1.07 20.52 8.82
C LYS A 326 0.13 21.47 8.06
N CYS A 327 0.53 21.96 6.90
CA CYS A 327 -0.31 22.78 6.04
C CYS A 327 -1.56 22.02 5.57
N PHE A 328 -1.51 20.70 5.46
CA PHE A 328 -2.71 19.90 5.18
C PHE A 328 -3.62 19.69 6.39
N ILE A 329 -3.10 19.75 7.63
CA ILE A 329 -3.90 19.58 8.84
C ILE A 329 -4.58 20.89 9.25
N TYR A 330 -3.85 22.00 9.16
CA TYR A 330 -4.27 23.29 9.68
C TYR A 330 -4.68 24.21 8.53
N LYS A 331 -5.96 24.62 8.53
CA LYS A 331 -6.51 25.50 7.48
C LYS A 331 -6.10 26.96 7.63
N ASN A 332 -5.81 27.38 8.85
CA ASN A 332 -5.36 28.73 9.18
C ASN A 332 -3.89 28.65 9.58
N ILE A 333 -3.05 29.39 8.87
CA ILE A 333 -1.61 29.40 9.08
C ILE A 333 -1.16 30.84 9.27
N VAL A 334 -0.43 31.10 10.35
CA VAL A 334 0.25 32.37 10.58
C VAL A 334 1.73 32.16 10.34
N ILE A 335 2.34 33.00 9.52
CA ILE A 335 3.76 32.93 9.18
C ILE A 335 4.43 34.19 9.68
N ASN A 336 5.30 34.04 10.69
CA ASN A 336 6.08 35.11 11.28
C ASN A 336 7.51 35.04 10.77
N GLU A 337 8.01 36.16 10.24
CA GLU A 337 9.43 36.27 9.94
C GLU A 337 10.24 36.45 11.23
N ASP A 338 11.13 35.50 11.46
CA ASP A 338 12.09 35.49 12.55
C ASP A 338 13.51 35.46 11.97
N GLU A 339 14.36 36.34 12.48
CA GLU A 339 15.77 36.44 12.08
C GLU A 339 16.61 35.33 12.70
N ALA A 340 16.09 34.65 13.74
CA ALA A 340 16.73 33.49 14.32
C ALA A 340 16.73 32.28 13.36
N LEU A 341 17.84 31.54 13.33
CA LEU A 341 18.01 30.37 12.44
C LEU A 341 17.13 29.17 12.81
N ASN A 342 16.50 29.17 13.99
CA ASN A 342 15.77 28.01 14.50
C ASN A 342 14.32 28.05 14.03
N PHE A 343 13.99 27.21 13.04
CA PHE A 343 12.62 26.86 12.69
C PHE A 343 11.90 26.33 13.93
N PHE A 344 10.80 26.98 14.32
CA PHE A 344 9.86 26.42 15.27
C PHE A 344 8.42 26.71 14.86
N TRP A 345 7.50 25.92 15.41
CA TRP A 345 6.08 26.05 15.17
C TRP A 345 5.33 25.82 16.47
N GLU A 346 4.17 26.44 16.56
CA GLU A 346 3.24 26.28 17.67
C GLU A 346 1.82 26.20 17.14
N VAL A 347 0.94 25.60 17.93
CA VAL A 347 -0.50 25.58 17.66
C VAL A 347 -1.13 26.42 18.74
N ASN A 348 -1.77 27.51 18.34
CA ASN A 348 -2.40 28.42 19.29
C ASN A 348 -3.71 27.81 19.84
N THR A 349 -4.30 28.48 20.82
CA THR A 349 -5.56 28.03 21.46
C THR A 349 -6.76 28.04 20.50
N THR A 350 -6.69 28.79 19.39
CA THR A 350 -7.70 28.80 18.31
C THR A 350 -7.45 27.71 17.26
N ASN A 351 -6.47 26.83 17.48
CA ASN A 351 -6.09 25.73 16.60
C ASN A 351 -5.57 26.21 15.22
N ASP A 352 -5.03 27.42 15.17
CA ASP A 352 -4.23 27.92 14.06
C ASP A 352 -2.77 27.51 14.26
N LEU A 353 -2.10 27.24 13.14
CA LEU A 353 -0.69 26.88 13.14
C LEU A 353 0.16 28.11 12.90
N THR A 354 1.01 28.45 13.85
CA THR A 354 1.99 29.52 13.70
C THR A 354 3.36 28.94 13.36
N PHE A 355 3.98 29.43 12.30
CA PHE A 355 5.37 29.15 11.93
C PHE A 355 6.24 30.37 12.17
N HIS A 356 7.40 30.17 12.76
CA HIS A 356 8.46 31.18 12.91
C HIS A 356 9.65 30.78 12.04
N LEU A 357 9.92 31.60 11.03
CA LEU A 357 10.75 31.24 9.88
C LEU A 357 11.62 32.40 9.43
N ASN A 358 12.83 32.11 8.96
CA ASN A 358 13.58 33.09 8.18
C ASN A 358 12.95 33.34 6.80
N ALA A 359 13.33 34.44 6.14
CA ALA A 359 12.79 34.85 4.85
C ALA A 359 12.85 33.74 3.77
N LYS A 360 13.96 32.98 3.73
CA LYS A 360 14.15 31.88 2.79
C LYS A 360 13.10 30.79 2.98
N ASN A 361 12.87 30.38 4.23
CA ASN A 361 11.87 29.39 4.60
C ASN A 361 10.43 29.89 4.39
N ILE A 362 10.18 31.20 4.48
CA ILE A 362 8.86 31.76 4.12
C ILE A 362 8.61 31.66 2.62
N CYS A 363 9.59 32.01 1.79
CA CYS A 363 9.51 31.85 0.33
C CYS A 363 9.16 30.42 -0.09
N ILE A 364 9.73 29.47 0.62
CA ILE A 364 9.45 28.05 0.46
C ILE A 364 7.98 27.73 0.74
N ILE A 365 7.45 28.17 1.89
CA ILE A 365 6.05 27.90 2.24
C ILE A 365 5.13 28.56 1.23
N LEU A 366 5.41 29.80 0.88
CA LEU A 366 4.69 30.52 -0.16
C LEU A 366 4.62 29.69 -1.45
N MET A 367 5.77 29.27 -1.99
CA MET A 367 5.83 28.45 -3.21
C MET A 367 5.09 27.12 -3.06
N MET A 368 5.13 26.51 -1.88
CA MET A 368 4.41 25.28 -1.59
C MET A 368 2.90 25.49 -1.64
N ILE A 369 2.40 26.56 -1.04
CA ILE A 369 0.97 26.87 -1.04
C ILE A 369 0.47 27.13 -2.47
N ILE A 370 1.25 27.85 -3.26
CA ILE A 370 0.94 28.19 -4.66
C ILE A 370 0.98 26.95 -5.56
N GLU A 371 2.12 26.24 -5.61
CA GLU A 371 2.35 25.12 -6.53
C GLU A 371 1.43 23.94 -6.21
N LEU A 372 1.16 23.72 -4.92
CA LEU A 372 0.29 22.63 -4.47
C LEU A 372 -1.19 23.03 -4.40
N LYS A 373 -1.50 24.31 -4.67
CA LYS A 373 -2.86 24.87 -4.62
C LYS A 373 -3.55 24.56 -3.29
N LEU A 374 -2.81 24.72 -2.19
CA LEU A 374 -3.36 24.43 -0.86
C LEU A 374 -4.42 25.50 -0.54
N ASN A 375 -5.64 25.07 -0.23
CA ASN A 375 -6.72 25.97 0.15
C ASN A 375 -6.59 26.37 1.63
N LEU A 376 -5.69 27.31 1.89
CA LEU A 376 -5.29 27.75 3.22
C LEU A 376 -5.56 29.24 3.38
N LYS A 377 -5.95 29.64 4.58
CA LYS A 377 -5.93 31.05 5.00
C LYS A 377 -4.57 31.31 5.62
N VAL A 378 -3.77 32.14 4.96
CA VAL A 378 -2.41 32.43 5.38
C VAL A 378 -2.29 33.89 5.74
N THR A 379 -1.78 34.17 6.93
CA THR A 379 -1.43 35.52 7.36
C THR A 379 0.09 35.63 7.40
N PHE A 380 0.65 36.56 6.63
CA PHE A 380 2.10 36.79 6.56
C PHE A 380 2.48 38.03 7.38
N ASN A 381 3.32 37.83 8.40
CA ASN A 381 3.93 38.89 9.20
C ASN A 381 5.41 38.97 8.86
N VAL A 382 5.73 39.71 7.80
CA VAL A 382 7.04 39.75 7.15
C VAL A 382 7.68 41.13 7.31
N LYS A 383 8.96 41.15 7.68
CA LYS A 383 9.81 42.35 7.83
C LYS A 383 10.62 42.64 6.56
N THR A 384 11.09 41.60 5.86
CA THR A 384 11.91 41.74 4.64
C THR A 384 11.08 42.31 3.49
N GLN A 385 11.39 43.54 3.07
CA GLN A 385 10.64 44.24 2.02
C GLN A 385 10.60 43.48 0.69
N LYS A 386 11.71 42.82 0.32
CA LYS A 386 11.78 42.02 -0.92
C LYS A 386 10.85 40.81 -0.89
N LEU A 387 10.70 40.18 0.28
CA LEU A 387 9.79 39.07 0.50
C LEU A 387 8.33 39.55 0.55
N LYS A 388 8.08 40.71 1.18
CA LYS A 388 6.76 41.34 1.18
C LYS A 388 6.26 41.63 -0.24
N ASN A 389 7.08 42.30 -1.05
CA ASN A 389 6.76 42.56 -2.46
C ASN A 389 6.49 41.27 -3.25
N LEU A 390 7.18 40.19 -2.91
CA LEU A 390 7.03 38.90 -3.56
C LEU A 390 5.75 38.18 -3.14
N ILE A 391 5.31 38.34 -1.89
CA ILE A 391 4.01 37.85 -1.40
C ILE A 391 2.88 38.62 -2.10
N ASP A 392 2.96 39.95 -2.13
CA ASP A 392 1.96 40.83 -2.77
C ASP A 392 1.84 40.61 -4.29
N LEU A 393 2.89 40.12 -4.94
CA LEU A 393 2.86 39.78 -6.36
C LEU A 393 2.11 38.46 -6.63
N VAL A 394 1.91 37.63 -5.61
CA VAL A 394 1.37 36.27 -5.76
C VAL A 394 0.02 36.06 -5.09
N PHE A 395 -0.29 36.80 -4.02
CA PHE A 395 -1.59 36.83 -3.33
C PHE A 395 -2.28 38.17 -3.54
#